data_AF-A0A941EH12-F1
#
_entry.id   AF-A0A941EH12-F1
#
_cell.length_a   1.000
_cell.length_b   1.000
_cell.length_c   1.000
_cell.angle_alpha   90.00
_cell.angle_beta   90.00
_cell.angle_gamma   90.00
#
_symmetry.space_group_name_H-M   'P 1'
#
loop_
_entity.id
_entity.type
_entity.pdbx_description
1 polymer ?
#
loop_
_entity_poly.entity_id
_entity_poly.type
_entity_poly.pdbx_seq_one_letter_code
_entity_poly.pdbx_strand_id
1 'polypeptide(L)'
;MVLDLIPLLIALVGLVLYTVLGGADFGAGLWQLLAGSGERGRALRDHAHRANAPVWEANHVWLILVLTVVWTTYPSFFGSVCSTLAIPLFLAAIGIVFRGLTYALHYATDVPRERRVIDVTFSISSILTPFMLGTVVGAIASDRVPVGNAAGNAITSWTNPTSLMSGVLAVCTGAFLSAVYLAADARRFSESGISEAFRTRAVASALITGVLALATLAVAHQDAPRLYDGLTSGLGLAAVVVSGVAGLASLGLVWLRRYTTARLAAAVAVAGLLAGWAAAQRPDLLPGLTVQEAAADNATLIAVIVSIAVGAVILFPSLAFLFRLVLTGRLDPGRLTPASHPVGPDARRPAWAGRAAVACFVLGTALFVFADGDAAHTVAVIAFAVTAVFAYAAIGPDQLAARESEPE
;
A
#
# COMPACT_ATOMS: atom_id res chain seq x y z
N MET A 1 -27.77 -1.95 -9.43
CA MET A 1 -27.86 -1.57 -8.00
C MET A 1 -26.93 -2.38 -7.12
N VAL A 2 -26.83 -3.72 -7.23
CA VAL A 2 -25.79 -4.47 -6.47
C VAL A 2 -24.48 -4.59 -7.25
N LEU A 3 -24.55 -4.78 -8.57
CA LEU A 3 -23.38 -5.04 -9.41
C LEU A 3 -22.38 -3.87 -9.43
N ASP A 4 -22.89 -2.65 -9.46
CA ASP A 4 -22.14 -1.40 -9.35
C ASP A 4 -21.42 -1.31 -7.99
N LEU A 5 -22.03 -1.70 -6.88
CA LEU A 5 -21.41 -1.56 -5.56
C LEU A 5 -20.22 -2.52 -5.32
N ILE A 6 -20.16 -3.67 -5.99
CA ILE A 6 -19.13 -4.69 -5.73
C ILE A 6 -17.72 -4.16 -6.04
N PRO A 7 -17.42 -3.58 -7.22
CA PRO A 7 -16.11 -2.98 -7.49
C PRO A 7 -15.73 -1.87 -6.51
N LEU A 8 -16.69 -1.08 -6.03
CA LEU A 8 -16.42 -0.04 -5.04
C LEU A 8 -15.98 -0.64 -3.69
N LEU A 9 -16.63 -1.73 -3.26
CA LEU A 9 -16.22 -2.47 -2.07
C LEU A 9 -14.83 -3.09 -2.24
N ILE A 10 -14.52 -3.63 -3.43
CA ILE A 10 -13.18 -4.15 -3.74
C ILE A 10 -12.14 -3.04 -3.67
N ALA A 11 -12.43 -1.86 -4.26
CA ALA A 11 -11.55 -0.70 -4.19
C ALA A 11 -11.38 -0.21 -2.74
N LEU A 12 -12.45 -0.18 -1.93
CA LEU A 12 -12.36 0.18 -0.52
C LEU A 12 -11.49 -0.82 0.27
N VAL A 13 -11.66 -2.13 0.05
CA VAL A 13 -10.82 -3.17 0.66
C VAL A 13 -9.36 -3.01 0.23
N GLY A 14 -9.11 -2.78 -1.07
CA GLY A 14 -7.78 -2.50 -1.59
C GLY A 14 -7.16 -1.26 -0.93
N LEU A 15 -7.93 -0.19 -0.76
CA LEU A 15 -7.48 1.04 -0.09
C LEU A 15 -7.18 0.77 1.40
N VAL A 16 -8.02 0.03 2.11
CA VAL A 16 -7.79 -0.38 3.50
C VAL A 16 -6.51 -1.22 3.60
N LEU A 17 -6.32 -2.20 2.73
CA LEU A 17 -5.11 -3.02 2.72
C LEU A 17 -3.87 -2.19 2.43
N TYR A 18 -3.94 -1.26 1.46
CA TYR A 18 -2.86 -0.33 1.16
C TYR A 18 -2.53 0.57 2.36
N THR A 19 -3.53 1.17 3.00
CA THR A 19 -3.30 2.07 4.14
C THR A 19 -2.83 1.32 5.39
N VAL A 20 -3.31 0.10 5.65
CA VAL A 20 -2.89 -0.69 6.81
C VAL A 20 -1.50 -1.29 6.60
N LEU A 21 -1.28 -1.98 5.47
CA LEU A 21 -0.02 -2.69 5.20
C LEU A 21 1.06 -1.72 4.71
N GLY A 22 0.71 -0.83 3.78
CA GLY A 22 1.58 0.23 3.28
C GLY A 22 1.79 1.36 4.29
N GLY A 23 0.80 1.72 5.10
CA GLY A 23 0.95 2.79 6.10
C GLY A 23 2.02 2.47 7.16
N ALA A 24 2.16 1.20 7.55
CA ALA A 24 3.24 0.77 8.44
C ALA A 24 4.64 0.96 7.80
N ASP A 25 4.72 0.81 6.49
CA ASP A 25 5.94 1.00 5.70
C ASP A 25 6.27 2.48 5.45
N PHE A 26 5.27 3.30 5.15
CA PHE A 26 5.42 4.76 5.07
C PHE A 26 5.80 5.38 6.41
N GLY A 27 5.14 4.97 7.50
CA GLY A 27 5.44 5.48 8.84
C GLY A 27 6.85 5.18 9.33
N ALA A 28 7.49 4.12 8.81
CA ALA A 28 8.86 3.78 9.20
C ALA A 28 9.86 4.82 8.71
N GLY A 29 9.64 5.43 7.54
CA GLY A 29 10.48 6.52 7.05
C GLY A 29 10.43 7.74 7.96
N LEU A 30 9.26 8.07 8.52
CA LEU A 30 9.17 9.12 9.53
C LEU A 30 9.98 8.77 10.79
N TRP A 31 9.87 7.53 11.27
CA TRP A 31 10.64 7.11 12.46
C TRP A 31 12.14 7.01 12.21
N GLN A 32 12.56 6.72 10.98
CA GLN A 32 13.97 6.75 10.60
C GLN A 32 14.54 8.17 10.65
N LEU A 33 13.78 9.15 10.15
CA LEU A 33 14.13 10.56 10.25
C LEU A 33 14.22 11.04 11.71
N LEU A 34 13.28 10.59 12.54
CA LEU A 34 13.18 10.94 13.97
C LEU A 34 13.97 10.02 14.90
N ALA A 35 14.80 9.11 14.38
CA ALA A 35 15.57 8.17 15.19
C ALA A 35 16.70 8.86 15.96
N GLY A 36 17.12 10.06 15.54
CA GLY A 36 18.21 10.82 16.14
C GLY A 36 19.60 10.32 15.73
N SER A 37 20.63 10.92 16.31
CA SER A 37 22.03 10.57 16.07
C SER A 37 22.55 9.53 17.08
N GLY A 38 23.74 8.99 16.83
CA GLY A 38 24.40 8.02 17.70
C GLY A 38 23.94 6.57 17.50
N GLU A 39 24.46 5.69 18.35
CA GLU A 39 24.29 4.24 18.23
C GLU A 39 22.84 3.78 18.40
N ARG A 40 22.11 4.38 19.35
CA ARG A 40 20.69 4.10 19.55
C ARG A 40 19.85 4.50 18.35
N GLY A 41 20.13 5.65 17.74
CA GLY A 41 19.42 6.11 16.55
C GLY A 41 19.71 5.22 15.34
N ARG A 42 20.94 4.75 15.20
CA ARG A 42 21.33 3.77 14.17
C ARG A 42 20.59 2.45 14.35
N ALA A 43 20.58 1.88 15.57
CA ALA A 43 19.87 0.64 15.86
C ALA A 43 18.36 0.73 15.54
N LEU A 44 17.72 1.87 15.81
CA LEU A 44 16.31 2.08 15.46
C LEU A 44 16.08 2.16 13.94
N ARG A 45 16.98 2.80 13.18
CA ARG A 45 16.91 2.85 11.72
C ARG A 45 17.11 1.47 11.10
N ASP A 46 18.15 0.77 11.53
CA ASP A 46 18.50 -0.56 11.03
C ASP A 46 17.36 -1.57 11.29
N HIS A 47 16.75 -1.50 12.48
CA HIS A 47 15.56 -2.30 12.79
C HIS A 47 14.39 -1.99 11.86
N ALA A 48 14.06 -0.70 11.68
CA ALA A 48 12.98 -0.27 10.81
C ALA A 48 13.20 -0.67 9.34
N HIS A 49 14.44 -0.62 8.85
CA HIS A 49 14.78 -1.02 7.50
C HIS A 49 14.59 -2.53 7.29
N ARG A 50 15.17 -3.37 8.17
CA ARG A 50 15.07 -4.84 8.08
C ARG A 50 13.63 -5.35 8.20
N ALA A 51 12.84 -4.75 9.08
CA ALA A 51 11.45 -5.18 9.33
C ALA A 51 10.51 -4.91 8.14
N ASN A 52 10.86 -3.97 7.26
CA ASN A 52 10.02 -3.52 6.15
C ASN A 52 10.46 -4.01 4.77
N ALA A 53 11.74 -4.34 4.60
CA ALA A 53 12.33 -4.70 3.30
C ALA A 53 11.53 -5.78 2.51
N PRO A 54 11.02 -6.87 3.13
CA PRO A 54 10.30 -7.92 2.37
C PRO A 54 8.89 -7.54 1.92
N VAL A 55 8.29 -6.49 2.49
CA VAL A 55 6.83 -6.24 2.41
C VAL A 55 6.49 -5.03 1.56
N TRP A 56 7.44 -4.10 1.37
CA TRP A 56 7.25 -2.85 0.64
C TRP A 56 6.78 -3.07 -0.82
N GLU A 57 7.34 -4.03 -1.55
CA GLU A 57 6.98 -4.30 -2.95
C GLU A 57 5.55 -4.83 -3.06
N ALA A 58 5.18 -5.72 -2.13
CA ALA A 58 3.84 -6.31 -2.07
C ALA A 58 2.75 -5.26 -1.76
N ASN A 59 3.08 -4.21 -1.02
CA ASN A 59 2.09 -3.20 -0.63
C ASN A 59 1.56 -2.39 -1.82
N HIS A 60 2.38 -2.13 -2.84
CA HIS A 60 1.97 -1.30 -3.98
C HIS A 60 0.91 -1.99 -4.87
N VAL A 61 0.84 -3.33 -4.84
CA VAL A 61 -0.18 -4.10 -5.55
C VAL A 61 -1.58 -3.65 -5.17
N TRP A 62 -1.82 -3.30 -3.91
CA TRP A 62 -3.11 -2.82 -3.44
C TRP A 62 -3.50 -1.46 -4.03
N LEU A 63 -2.55 -0.53 -4.13
CA LEU A 63 -2.82 0.78 -4.75
C LEU A 63 -3.10 0.62 -6.24
N ILE A 64 -2.31 -0.19 -6.95
CA ILE A 64 -2.54 -0.47 -8.37
C ILE A 64 -3.90 -1.13 -8.58
N LEU A 65 -4.29 -2.09 -7.73
CA LEU A 65 -5.62 -2.69 -7.76
C LEU A 65 -6.71 -1.62 -7.64
N VAL A 66 -6.62 -0.71 -6.67
CA VAL A 66 -7.59 0.38 -6.50
C VAL A 66 -7.67 1.24 -7.76
N LEU A 67 -6.53 1.67 -8.30
CA LEU A 67 -6.48 2.53 -9.48
C LEU A 67 -7.07 1.83 -10.71
N THR A 68 -6.67 0.58 -10.96
CA THR A 68 -7.17 -0.20 -12.10
C THR A 68 -8.67 -0.46 -11.99
N VAL A 69 -9.15 -0.87 -10.80
CA VAL A 69 -10.59 -1.11 -10.59
C VAL A 69 -11.39 0.16 -10.81
N VAL A 70 -11.00 1.26 -10.15
CA VAL A 70 -11.74 2.52 -10.24
C VAL A 70 -11.68 3.08 -11.67
N TRP A 71 -10.54 3.00 -12.35
CA TRP A 71 -10.42 3.43 -13.74
C TRP A 71 -11.33 2.64 -14.68
N THR A 72 -11.38 1.31 -14.53
CA THR A 72 -12.15 0.45 -15.43
C THR A 72 -13.64 0.48 -15.13
N THR A 73 -14.04 0.56 -13.85
CA THR A 73 -15.46 0.48 -13.47
C THR A 73 -16.12 1.83 -13.28
N TYR A 74 -15.36 2.90 -13.05
CA TYR A 74 -15.86 4.27 -12.84
C TYR A 74 -15.04 5.31 -13.63
N PRO A 75 -15.02 5.24 -14.96
CA PRO A 75 -14.11 6.05 -15.78
C PRO A 75 -14.35 7.56 -15.65
N SER A 76 -15.60 8.00 -15.52
CA SER A 76 -15.93 9.44 -15.36
C SER A 76 -15.46 10.00 -14.02
N PHE A 77 -15.64 9.23 -12.94
CA PHE A 77 -15.11 9.54 -11.61
C PHE A 77 -13.58 9.61 -11.64
N PHE A 78 -12.95 8.57 -12.20
CA PHE A 78 -11.48 8.47 -12.29
C PHE A 78 -10.89 9.64 -13.09
N GLY A 79 -11.45 9.96 -14.27
CA GLY A 79 -11.01 11.07 -15.10
C GLY A 79 -11.11 12.42 -14.40
N SER A 80 -12.22 12.67 -13.71
CA SER A 80 -12.45 13.91 -12.94
C SER A 80 -11.42 14.07 -11.81
N VAL A 81 -11.18 13.00 -11.05
CA VAL A 81 -10.19 12.97 -9.96
C VAL A 81 -8.77 13.15 -10.50
N CYS A 82 -8.35 12.32 -11.46
CA CYS A 82 -6.97 12.34 -11.97
C CYS A 82 -6.60 13.65 -12.67
N SER A 83 -7.54 14.26 -13.40
CA SER A 83 -7.29 15.53 -14.08
C SER A 83 -7.30 16.72 -13.12
N THR A 84 -8.22 16.77 -12.15
CA THR A 84 -8.30 17.85 -11.17
C THR A 84 -7.16 17.79 -10.16
N LEU A 85 -6.79 16.59 -9.73
CA LEU A 85 -5.81 16.35 -8.67
C LEU A 85 -4.47 15.83 -9.21
N ALA A 86 -4.13 16.22 -10.44
CA ALA A 86 -2.90 15.79 -11.11
C ALA A 86 -1.63 16.11 -10.31
N ILE A 87 -1.56 17.30 -9.68
CA ILE A 87 -0.41 17.73 -8.89
C ILE A 87 -0.15 16.80 -7.69
N PRO A 88 -1.09 16.62 -6.73
CA PRO A 88 -0.83 15.74 -5.58
C PRO A 88 -0.63 14.28 -6.01
N LEU A 89 -1.36 13.78 -7.02
CA LEU A 89 -1.14 12.42 -7.54
C LEU A 89 0.25 12.24 -8.13
N PHE A 90 0.75 13.21 -8.90
CA PHE A 90 2.10 13.18 -9.46
C PHE A 90 3.18 13.26 -8.37
N LEU A 91 3.00 14.11 -7.36
CA LEU A 91 3.91 14.18 -6.21
C LEU A 91 3.91 12.87 -5.39
N ALA A 92 2.74 12.23 -5.23
CA ALA A 92 2.65 10.91 -4.60
C ALA A 92 3.42 9.85 -5.40
N ALA A 93 3.27 9.85 -6.73
CA ALA A 93 3.98 8.95 -7.64
C ALA A 93 5.49 9.16 -7.60
N ILE A 94 5.97 10.42 -7.59
CA ILE A 94 7.39 10.75 -7.39
C ILE A 94 7.89 10.16 -6.08
N GLY A 95 7.13 10.30 -4.99
CA GLY A 95 7.50 9.69 -3.70
C GLY A 95 7.64 8.17 -3.78
N ILE A 96 6.71 7.49 -4.47
CA ILE A 96 6.79 6.03 -4.69
C ILE A 96 8.05 5.66 -5.49
N VAL A 97 8.34 6.38 -6.58
CA VAL A 97 9.54 6.14 -7.41
C VAL A 97 10.81 6.33 -6.60
N PHE A 98 10.92 7.42 -5.83
CA PHE A 98 12.10 7.67 -5.00
C PHE A 98 12.29 6.62 -3.92
N ARG A 99 11.23 6.09 -3.32
CA ARG A 99 11.35 4.98 -2.37
C ARG A 99 11.91 3.71 -3.03
N GLY A 100 11.46 3.36 -4.23
CA GLY A 100 12.01 2.22 -4.97
C GLY A 100 13.48 2.42 -5.34
N LEU A 101 13.83 3.63 -5.75
CA LEU A 101 15.21 4.01 -6.05
C LEU A 101 16.10 3.92 -4.81
N THR A 102 15.66 4.43 -3.66
CA THR A 102 16.48 4.40 -2.44
C THR A 102 16.68 2.99 -1.90
N TYR A 103 15.71 2.09 -2.03
CA TYR A 103 15.93 0.67 -1.72
C TYR A 103 17.01 0.06 -2.61
N ALA A 104 16.95 0.29 -3.93
CA ALA A 104 17.96 -0.24 -4.86
C ALA A 104 19.37 0.32 -4.57
N LEU A 105 19.47 1.62 -4.27
CA LEU A 105 20.75 2.27 -3.96
C LEU A 105 21.30 1.92 -2.59
N HIS A 106 20.44 1.58 -1.61
CA HIS A 106 20.90 1.22 -0.26
C HIS A 106 21.81 -0.02 -0.28
N TYR A 107 21.58 -0.95 -1.20
CA TYR A 107 22.43 -2.13 -1.39
C TYR A 107 23.69 -1.87 -2.22
N ALA A 108 23.77 -0.75 -2.92
CA ALA A 108 24.83 -0.48 -3.89
C ALA A 108 25.91 0.49 -3.36
N THR A 109 25.86 0.90 -2.08
CA THR A 109 26.66 2.03 -1.61
C THR A 109 27.15 1.88 -0.17
N ASP A 110 28.48 1.93 0.01
CA ASP A 110 29.14 1.89 1.32
C ASP A 110 29.61 3.26 1.83
N VAL A 111 29.49 4.31 1.02
CA VAL A 111 29.94 5.65 1.38
C VAL A 111 28.99 6.27 2.41
N PRO A 112 29.44 6.64 3.63
CA PRO A 112 28.55 7.10 4.70
C PRO A 112 27.75 8.38 4.36
N ARG A 113 28.31 9.28 3.55
CA ARG A 113 27.62 10.49 3.09
C ARG A 113 26.48 10.16 2.15
N GLU A 114 26.70 9.23 1.23
CA GLU A 114 25.71 8.81 0.24
C GLU A 114 24.58 8.02 0.93
N ARG A 115 24.90 7.11 1.85
CA ARG A 115 23.90 6.43 2.69
C ARG A 115 22.99 7.42 3.43
N ARG A 116 23.56 8.49 4.00
CA ARG A 116 22.75 9.54 4.64
C ARG A 116 21.79 10.23 3.66
N VAL A 117 22.23 10.53 2.43
CA VAL A 117 21.37 11.14 1.39
C VAL A 117 20.25 10.17 0.98
N ILE A 118 20.57 8.89 0.85
CA ILE A 118 19.61 7.82 0.55
C ILE A 118 18.57 7.71 1.67
N ASP A 119 19.00 7.65 2.94
CA ASP A 119 18.10 7.54 4.11
C ASP A 119 17.17 8.75 4.24
N VAL A 120 17.68 9.96 3.99
CA VAL A 120 16.87 11.19 4.01
C VAL A 120 15.89 11.21 2.86
N THR A 121 16.31 10.86 1.64
CA THR A 121 15.43 10.76 0.47
C THR A 121 14.33 9.73 0.70
N PHE A 122 14.66 8.58 1.28
CA PHE A 122 13.70 7.56 1.68
C PHE A 122 12.70 8.14 2.69
N SER A 123 13.18 8.81 3.72
CA SER A 123 12.31 9.39 4.75
C SER A 123 11.36 10.46 4.21
N ILE A 124 11.85 11.38 3.38
CA ILE A 124 11.05 12.46 2.80
C ILE A 124 9.97 11.89 1.87
N SER A 125 10.34 10.97 0.98
CA SER A 125 9.40 10.32 0.07
C SER A 125 8.34 9.52 0.83
N SER A 126 8.73 8.90 1.96
CA SER A 126 7.84 8.16 2.86
C SER A 126 6.78 9.03 3.54
N ILE A 127 7.06 10.32 3.71
CA ILE A 127 6.11 11.29 4.28
C ILE A 127 5.28 11.92 3.15
N LEU A 128 5.93 12.25 2.03
CA LEU A 128 5.31 12.91 0.88
C LEU A 128 4.18 12.07 0.28
N THR A 129 4.40 10.78 0.03
CA THR A 129 3.40 9.91 -0.60
C THR A 129 2.08 9.83 0.18
N PRO A 130 2.05 9.41 1.47
CA PRO A 130 0.80 9.35 2.22
C PRO A 130 0.19 10.73 2.45
N PHE A 131 1.00 11.78 2.60
CA PHE A 131 0.48 13.15 2.70
C PHE A 131 -0.32 13.53 1.45
N MET A 132 0.27 13.34 0.26
CA MET A 132 -0.37 13.71 -1.00
C MET A 132 -1.56 12.80 -1.35
N LEU A 133 -1.51 11.52 -1.02
CA LEU A 133 -2.69 10.65 -1.16
C LEU A 133 -3.81 11.04 -0.18
N GLY A 134 -3.46 11.44 1.04
CA GLY A 134 -4.41 11.95 2.02
C GLY A 134 -5.06 13.27 1.59
N THR A 135 -4.31 14.18 0.94
CA THR A 135 -4.91 15.42 0.39
C THR A 135 -5.89 15.12 -0.75
N VAL A 136 -5.62 14.09 -1.57
CA VAL A 136 -6.57 13.61 -2.60
C VAL A 136 -7.85 13.10 -1.96
N VAL A 137 -7.75 12.21 -0.95
CA VAL A 137 -8.93 11.70 -0.22
C VAL A 137 -9.72 12.86 0.40
N GLY A 138 -9.03 13.80 1.04
CA GLY A 138 -9.69 14.96 1.63
C GLY A 138 -10.30 15.92 0.62
N ALA A 139 -9.74 16.04 -0.60
CA ALA A 139 -10.30 16.87 -1.67
C ALA A 139 -11.59 16.27 -2.24
N ILE A 140 -11.64 14.94 -2.36
CA ILE A 140 -12.85 14.19 -2.70
C ILE A 140 -13.88 14.34 -1.58
N ALA A 141 -13.45 14.27 -0.32
CA ALA A 141 -14.32 14.38 0.84
C ALA A 141 -14.90 15.79 1.07
N SER A 142 -14.21 16.85 0.62
CA SER A 142 -14.65 18.24 0.71
C SER A 142 -15.33 18.77 -0.55
N ASP A 143 -15.77 17.87 -1.44
CA ASP A 143 -16.51 18.20 -2.66
C ASP A 143 -15.76 19.15 -3.61
N ARG A 144 -14.42 19.15 -3.59
CA ARG A 144 -13.59 20.06 -4.38
C ARG A 144 -13.23 19.53 -5.76
N VAL A 145 -13.66 18.31 -6.10
CA VAL A 145 -13.47 17.69 -7.40
C VAL A 145 -14.79 17.76 -8.18
N PRO A 146 -14.94 18.73 -9.10
CA PRO A 146 -16.12 18.76 -9.96
C PRO A 146 -16.09 17.64 -11.00
N VAL A 147 -17.27 17.23 -11.45
CA VAL A 147 -17.42 16.23 -12.50
C VAL A 147 -16.96 16.82 -13.84
N GLY A 148 -16.09 16.08 -14.54
CA GLY A 148 -15.54 16.46 -15.83
C GLY A 148 -14.02 16.62 -15.81
N ASN A 149 -13.41 16.36 -16.97
CA ASN A 149 -11.96 16.44 -17.10
C ASN A 149 -11.47 17.88 -17.01
N ALA A 150 -10.49 18.12 -16.13
CA ALA A 150 -9.91 19.44 -15.86
C ALA A 150 -10.92 20.52 -15.48
N ALA A 151 -12.06 20.13 -14.90
CA ALA A 151 -13.10 21.06 -14.46
C ALA A 151 -12.74 21.78 -13.14
N GLY A 152 -11.89 21.17 -12.31
CA GLY A 152 -11.41 21.76 -11.06
C GLY A 152 -10.07 22.50 -11.20
N ASN A 153 -9.71 23.29 -10.19
CA ASN A 153 -8.44 23.99 -10.15
C ASN A 153 -7.32 23.07 -9.61
N ALA A 154 -6.23 22.93 -10.35
CA ALA A 154 -5.14 21.99 -10.00
C ALA A 154 -4.44 22.27 -8.65
N ILE A 155 -4.57 23.48 -8.09
CA ILE A 155 -3.94 23.88 -6.82
C ILE A 155 -4.99 23.94 -5.71
N THR A 156 -6.04 24.76 -5.88
CA THR A 156 -6.99 25.02 -4.79
C THR A 156 -7.86 23.83 -4.44
N SER A 157 -8.00 22.86 -5.34
CA SER A 157 -8.79 21.65 -5.07
C SER A 157 -8.20 20.77 -3.97
N TRP A 158 -6.89 20.86 -3.68
CA TRP A 158 -6.24 20.04 -2.65
C TRP A 158 -5.55 20.84 -1.53
N THR A 159 -5.51 22.16 -1.62
CA THR A 159 -4.91 23.02 -0.58
C THR A 159 -5.93 23.59 0.42
N ASN A 160 -7.17 23.09 0.41
CA ASN A 160 -8.19 23.45 1.39
C ASN A 160 -7.90 22.82 2.78
N PRO A 161 -8.49 23.37 3.85
CA PRO A 161 -8.25 22.88 5.21
C PRO A 161 -8.53 21.38 5.40
N THR A 162 -9.64 20.86 4.85
CA THR A 162 -9.99 19.44 4.98
C THR A 162 -8.97 18.53 4.28
N SER A 163 -8.54 18.89 3.06
CA SER A 163 -7.49 18.17 2.32
C SER A 163 -6.16 18.15 3.06
N LEU A 164 -5.68 19.32 3.51
CA LEU A 164 -4.40 19.41 4.21
C LEU A 164 -4.42 18.62 5.52
N MET A 165 -5.50 18.73 6.29
CA MET A 165 -5.69 17.95 7.52
C MET A 165 -5.74 16.44 7.25
N SER A 166 -6.43 16.02 6.18
CA SER A 166 -6.47 14.62 5.75
C SER A 166 -5.08 14.09 5.35
N GLY A 167 -4.26 14.92 4.69
CA GLY A 167 -2.87 14.60 4.38
C GLY A 167 -2.01 14.40 5.62
N VAL A 168 -2.09 15.32 6.60
CA VAL A 168 -1.37 15.17 7.87
C VAL A 168 -1.87 13.94 8.64
N LEU A 169 -3.19 13.70 8.65
CA LEU A 169 -3.80 12.56 9.31
C LEU A 169 -3.31 11.24 8.71
N ALA A 170 -3.15 11.15 7.39
CA ALA A 170 -2.60 9.99 6.72
C ALA A 170 -1.15 9.69 7.16
N VAL A 171 -0.30 10.73 7.28
CA VAL A 171 1.09 10.59 7.78
C VAL A 171 1.09 10.11 9.23
N CYS A 172 0.31 10.74 10.11
CA CYS A 172 0.24 10.38 11.52
C CYS A 172 -0.32 8.97 11.73
N THR A 173 -1.31 8.57 10.95
CA THR A 173 -1.87 7.21 10.95
C THR A 173 -0.82 6.18 10.53
N GLY A 174 -0.05 6.46 9.47
CA GLY A 174 1.07 5.62 9.07
C GLY A 174 2.13 5.52 10.17
N ALA A 175 2.48 6.63 10.80
CA ALA A 175 3.42 6.66 11.92
C ALA A 175 2.95 5.79 13.10
N PHE A 176 1.67 5.86 13.45
CA PHE A 176 1.06 5.03 14.47
C PHE A 176 1.10 3.54 14.12
N LEU A 177 0.63 3.16 12.94
CA LEU A 177 0.68 1.77 12.45
C LEU A 177 2.11 1.22 12.47
N SER A 178 3.05 2.01 11.97
CA SER A 178 4.46 1.64 11.91
C SER A 178 5.05 1.43 13.30
N ALA A 179 4.79 2.33 14.25
CA ALA A 179 5.33 2.19 15.60
C ALA A 179 4.78 0.94 16.32
N VAL A 180 3.50 0.62 16.15
CA VAL A 180 2.90 -0.61 16.71
C VAL A 180 3.50 -1.85 16.08
N TYR A 181 3.68 -1.85 14.74
CA TYR A 181 4.31 -2.95 14.01
C TYR A 181 5.77 -3.16 14.46
N LEU A 182 6.58 -2.11 14.46
CA LEU A 182 8.00 -2.17 14.84
C LEU A 182 8.19 -2.56 16.31
N ALA A 183 7.31 -2.11 17.22
CA ALA A 183 7.34 -2.56 18.61
C ALA A 183 7.06 -4.06 18.75
N ALA A 184 6.12 -4.59 17.97
CA ALA A 184 5.78 -6.01 17.94
C ALA A 184 6.90 -6.85 17.32
N ASP A 185 7.54 -6.35 16.27
CA ASP A 185 8.64 -7.02 15.59
C ASP A 185 9.89 -7.07 16.45
N ALA A 186 10.30 -5.95 17.06
CA ALA A 186 11.42 -5.92 18.01
C ALA A 186 11.20 -6.85 19.21
N ARG A 187 9.95 -6.99 19.69
CA ARG A 187 9.58 -7.93 20.75
C ARG A 187 9.80 -9.38 20.30
N ARG A 188 9.50 -9.72 19.04
CA ARG A 188 9.70 -11.06 18.47
C ARG A 188 11.18 -11.45 18.45
N PHE A 189 12.07 -10.50 18.18
CA PHE A 189 13.53 -10.69 18.20
C PHE A 189 14.17 -10.48 19.58
N SER A 190 13.38 -10.35 20.66
CA SER A 190 13.87 -10.11 22.03
C SER A 190 14.69 -8.82 22.21
N GLU A 191 14.52 -7.83 21.34
CA GLU A 191 15.19 -6.53 21.39
C GLU A 191 14.42 -5.54 22.29
N SER A 192 14.46 -5.81 23.60
CA SER A 192 13.64 -5.09 24.60
C SER A 192 13.79 -3.56 24.57
N GLY A 193 15.01 -3.04 24.38
CA GLY A 193 15.27 -1.60 24.32
C GLY A 193 14.69 -0.91 23.09
N ILE A 194 14.65 -1.60 21.95
CA ILE A 194 14.06 -1.12 20.69
C ILE A 194 12.53 -1.20 20.78
N SER A 195 12.00 -2.31 21.30
CA SER A 195 10.56 -2.49 21.53
C SER A 195 10.00 -1.39 22.43
N GLU A 196 10.70 -1.05 23.51
CA GLU A 196 10.31 0.04 24.42
C GLU A 196 10.32 1.41 23.72
N ALA A 197 11.35 1.67 22.91
CA ALA A 197 11.49 2.91 22.17
C ALA A 197 10.36 3.10 21.13
N PHE A 198 9.92 2.02 20.49
CA PHE A 198 8.77 2.05 19.58
C PHE A 198 7.43 2.05 20.32
N ARG A 199 7.34 1.48 21.54
CA ARG A 199 6.14 1.61 22.38
C ARG A 199 5.84 3.08 22.69
N THR A 200 6.84 3.84 23.13
CA THR A 200 6.67 5.27 23.43
C THR A 200 6.24 6.04 22.18
N ARG A 201 6.84 5.74 21.02
CA ARG A 201 6.44 6.33 19.73
C ARG A 201 5.02 5.95 19.33
N ALA A 202 4.60 4.70 19.56
CA ALA A 202 3.24 4.23 19.29
C ALA A 202 2.21 4.95 20.15
N VAL A 203 2.47 5.11 21.46
CA VAL A 203 1.61 5.87 22.37
C VAL A 203 1.51 7.33 21.93
N ALA A 204 2.65 7.99 21.67
CA ALA A 204 2.68 9.39 21.28
C ALA A 204 1.96 9.63 19.94
N SER A 205 2.25 8.81 18.92
CA SER A 205 1.60 8.93 17.61
C SER A 205 0.12 8.55 17.65
N ALA A 206 -0.31 7.59 18.47
CA ALA A 206 -1.73 7.29 18.67
C ALA A 206 -2.49 8.48 19.24
N LEU A 207 -1.95 9.13 20.28
CA LEU A 207 -2.56 10.32 20.88
C LEU A 207 -2.62 11.48 19.89
N ILE A 208 -1.51 11.76 19.18
CA ILE A 208 -1.46 12.80 18.15
C ILE A 208 -2.47 12.51 17.04
N THR A 209 -2.54 11.27 16.55
CA THR A 209 -3.48 10.85 15.50
C THR A 209 -4.93 10.98 15.98
N GLY A 210 -5.23 10.61 17.23
CA GLY A 210 -6.57 10.77 17.80
C GLY A 210 -7.00 12.22 17.92
N VAL A 211 -6.12 13.09 18.45
CA VAL A 211 -6.38 14.55 18.51
C VAL A 211 -6.55 15.12 17.11
N LEU A 212 -5.69 14.73 16.17
CA LEU A 212 -5.76 15.19 14.80
C LEU A 212 -7.03 14.72 14.09
N ALA A 213 -7.49 13.48 14.31
CA ALA A 213 -8.75 12.99 13.77
C ALA A 213 -9.95 13.80 14.27
N LEU A 214 -9.98 14.14 15.56
CA LEU A 214 -11.00 15.02 16.14
C LEU A 214 -10.91 16.44 15.55
N ALA A 215 -9.70 16.98 15.38
CA ALA A 215 -9.49 18.27 14.76
C ALA A 215 -9.92 18.27 13.28
N THR A 216 -9.63 17.21 12.52
CA THR A 216 -10.09 17.03 11.14
C THR A 216 -11.61 16.99 11.09
N LEU A 217 -12.28 16.30 12.01
CA LEU A 217 -13.74 16.29 12.09
C LEU A 217 -14.30 17.70 12.40
N ALA A 218 -13.66 18.46 13.29
CA ALA A 218 -14.05 19.83 13.61
C ALA A 218 -13.85 20.79 12.41
N VAL A 219 -12.78 20.62 11.64
CA VAL A 219 -12.54 21.36 10.39
C VAL A 219 -13.57 20.97 9.33
N ALA A 220 -13.87 19.69 9.19
CA ALA A 220 -14.87 19.19 8.24
C ALA A 220 -16.26 19.75 8.52
N HIS A 221 -16.63 20.02 9.78
CA HIS A 221 -17.90 20.68 10.11
C HIS A 221 -18.07 22.03 9.38
N GLN A 222 -16.99 22.76 9.14
CA GLN A 222 -17.02 24.08 8.49
C GLN A 222 -16.74 23.99 6.98
N ASP A 223 -15.77 23.18 6.57
CA ASP A 223 -15.26 23.14 5.19
C ASP A 223 -15.86 22.01 4.34
N ALA A 224 -16.44 20.97 4.96
CA ALA A 224 -17.05 19.81 4.30
C ALA A 224 -18.32 19.31 5.04
N PRO A 225 -19.43 20.09 5.05
CA PRO A 225 -20.62 19.76 5.85
C PRO A 225 -21.23 18.38 5.52
N ARG A 226 -21.27 17.99 4.24
CA ARG A 226 -21.79 16.68 3.83
C ARG A 226 -20.99 15.52 4.44
N LEU A 227 -19.66 15.62 4.43
CA LEU A 227 -18.79 14.66 5.07
C LEU A 227 -19.04 14.61 6.57
N TYR A 228 -19.16 15.77 7.23
CA TYR A 228 -19.44 15.84 8.66
C TYR A 228 -20.77 15.17 9.03
N ASP A 229 -21.85 15.48 8.30
CA ASP A 229 -23.17 14.90 8.53
C ASP A 229 -23.14 13.38 8.30
N GLY A 230 -22.44 12.92 7.26
CA GLY A 230 -22.26 11.51 6.98
C GLY A 230 -21.45 10.78 8.05
N LEU A 231 -20.41 11.41 8.61
CA LEU A 231 -19.59 10.84 9.69
C LEU A 231 -20.27 10.87 11.06
N THR A 232 -21.24 11.78 11.26
CA THR A 232 -21.98 11.92 12.53
C THR A 232 -23.35 11.26 12.52
N SER A 233 -23.73 10.60 11.43
CA SER A 233 -25.00 9.89 11.30
C SER A 233 -24.85 8.47 10.73
N GLY A 234 -25.88 7.65 10.92
CA GLY A 234 -26.03 6.33 10.29
C GLY A 234 -24.80 5.43 10.39
N LEU A 235 -24.38 4.89 9.24
CA LEU A 235 -23.25 3.97 9.13
C LEU A 235 -21.88 4.65 9.30
N GLY A 236 -21.77 5.95 8.98
CA GLY A 236 -20.52 6.69 9.20
C GLY A 236 -20.22 6.85 10.69
N LEU A 237 -21.22 7.21 11.50
CA LEU A 237 -21.07 7.27 12.96
C LEU A 237 -20.66 5.92 13.55
N ALA A 238 -21.31 4.83 13.12
CA ALA A 238 -20.96 3.49 13.57
C ALA A 238 -19.49 3.15 13.25
N ALA A 239 -19.01 3.49 12.05
CA ALA A 239 -17.62 3.28 11.65
C ALA A 239 -16.62 4.16 12.43
N VAL A 240 -16.98 5.42 12.71
CA VAL A 240 -16.19 6.33 13.56
C VAL A 240 -16.09 5.81 15.00
N VAL A 241 -17.20 5.32 15.57
CA VAL A 241 -17.22 4.73 16.91
C VAL A 241 -16.35 3.46 16.95
N VAL A 242 -16.50 2.57 15.97
CA VAL A 242 -15.64 1.37 15.85
C VAL A 242 -14.17 1.77 15.73
N SER A 243 -13.85 2.78 14.92
CA SER A 243 -12.50 3.30 14.74
C SER A 243 -11.92 3.83 16.06
N GLY A 244 -12.67 4.67 16.77
CA GLY A 244 -12.28 5.25 18.06
C GLY A 244 -12.08 4.19 19.14
N VAL A 245 -13.02 3.25 19.29
CA VAL A 245 -12.91 2.15 20.26
C VAL A 245 -11.71 1.26 19.93
N ALA A 246 -11.50 0.90 18.67
CA ALA A 246 -10.36 0.09 18.24
C ALA A 246 -9.03 0.84 18.43
N GLY A 247 -8.99 2.15 18.19
CA GLY A 247 -7.82 3.00 18.44
C GLY A 247 -7.46 3.07 19.93
N LEU A 248 -8.44 3.28 20.81
CA LEU A 248 -8.27 3.26 22.26
C LEU A 248 -7.86 1.87 22.76
N ALA A 249 -8.45 0.80 22.21
CA ALA A 249 -8.08 -0.57 22.53
C ALA A 249 -6.63 -0.84 22.12
N SER A 250 -6.20 -0.41 20.92
CA SER A 250 -4.82 -0.51 20.49
C SER A 250 -3.88 0.23 21.44
N LEU A 251 -4.21 1.47 21.82
CA LEU A 251 -3.43 2.25 22.78
C LEU A 251 -3.28 1.54 24.13
N GLY A 252 -4.37 1.02 24.68
CA GLY A 252 -4.37 0.23 25.93
C GLY A 252 -3.54 -1.04 25.80
N LEU A 253 -3.65 -1.76 24.68
CA LEU A 253 -2.88 -2.98 24.42
C LEU A 253 -1.38 -2.70 24.25
N VAL A 254 -1.01 -1.59 23.59
CA VAL A 254 0.38 -1.11 23.50
C VAL A 254 0.91 -0.83 24.90
N TRP A 255 0.13 -0.12 25.74
CA TRP A 255 0.51 0.20 27.12
C TRP A 255 0.71 -1.06 27.97
N LEU A 256 -0.17 -2.06 27.81
CA LEU A 256 -0.08 -3.40 28.43
C LEU A 256 0.97 -4.32 27.77
N ARG A 257 1.74 -3.81 26.79
CA ARG A 257 2.80 -4.54 26.06
C ARG A 257 2.30 -5.79 25.30
N ARG A 258 1.03 -5.79 24.87
CA ARG A 258 0.37 -6.83 24.04
C ARG A 258 0.35 -6.44 22.56
N TYR A 259 1.54 -6.35 21.96
CA TYR A 259 1.72 -5.71 20.65
C TYR A 259 1.06 -6.43 19.46
N THR A 260 0.97 -7.77 19.48
CA THR A 260 0.32 -8.52 18.38
C THR A 260 -1.16 -8.19 18.28
N THR A 261 -1.87 -8.20 19.41
CA THR A 261 -3.28 -7.82 19.46
C THR A 261 -3.47 -6.33 19.21
N ALA A 262 -2.55 -5.48 19.68
CA ALA A 262 -2.58 -4.05 19.40
C ALA A 262 -2.52 -3.75 17.89
N ARG A 263 -1.73 -4.53 17.13
CA ARG A 263 -1.64 -4.41 15.67
C ARG A 263 -2.98 -4.65 14.98
N LEU A 264 -3.72 -5.68 15.40
CA LEU A 264 -5.06 -5.97 14.88
C LEU A 264 -6.03 -4.85 15.22
N ALA A 265 -6.02 -4.37 16.47
CA ALA A 265 -6.85 -3.23 16.88
C ALA A 265 -6.51 -1.95 16.09
N ALA A 266 -5.22 -1.68 15.84
CA ALA A 266 -4.79 -0.56 15.01
C ALA A 266 -5.27 -0.69 13.55
N ALA A 267 -5.18 -1.90 12.98
CA ALA A 267 -5.70 -2.17 11.64
C ALA A 267 -7.22 -1.95 11.55
N VAL A 268 -7.98 -2.41 12.54
CA VAL A 268 -9.43 -2.17 12.62
C VAL A 268 -9.73 -0.68 12.78
N ALA A 269 -8.93 0.06 13.56
CA ALA A 269 -9.10 1.50 13.72
C ALA A 269 -9.00 2.24 12.38
N VAL A 270 -7.97 1.93 11.60
CA VAL A 270 -7.73 2.54 10.28
C VAL A 270 -8.76 2.08 9.25
N ALA A 271 -9.13 0.80 9.26
CA ALA A 271 -10.20 0.28 8.41
C ALA A 271 -11.54 0.98 8.70
N GLY A 272 -11.87 1.18 9.98
CA GLY A 272 -13.06 1.91 10.41
C GLY A 272 -13.05 3.38 9.96
N LEU A 273 -11.90 4.04 9.99
CA LEU A 273 -11.75 5.42 9.50
C LEU A 273 -12.07 5.52 8.00
N LEU A 274 -11.48 4.64 7.17
CA LEU A 274 -11.73 4.61 5.73
C LEU A 274 -13.15 4.15 5.38
N ALA A 275 -13.69 3.18 6.12
CA ALA A 275 -15.07 2.75 5.96
C ALA A 275 -16.07 3.86 6.34
N GLY A 276 -15.75 4.66 7.37
CA GLY A 276 -16.52 5.83 7.77
C GLY A 276 -16.53 6.90 6.69
N TRP A 277 -15.36 7.21 6.13
CA TRP A 277 -15.25 8.10 4.96
C TRP A 277 -16.09 7.59 3.79
N ALA A 278 -15.93 6.33 3.37
CA ALA A 278 -16.69 5.77 2.25
C ALA A 278 -18.20 5.72 2.52
N ALA A 279 -18.61 5.47 3.77
CA ALA A 279 -20.02 5.49 4.15
C ALA A 279 -20.61 6.90 4.13
N ALA A 280 -19.83 7.91 4.54
CA ALA A 280 -20.23 9.32 4.60
C ALA A 280 -20.40 9.95 3.21
N GLN A 281 -19.68 9.47 2.20
CA GLN A 281 -19.81 9.97 0.82
C GLN A 281 -21.12 9.53 0.14
N ARG A 282 -21.79 8.46 0.61
CA ARG A 282 -22.96 7.92 -0.08
C ARG A 282 -24.14 8.90 -0.12
N PRO A 283 -24.92 8.93 -1.22
CA PRO A 283 -24.88 8.03 -2.39
C PRO A 283 -23.94 8.48 -3.53
N ASP A 284 -23.35 9.67 -3.43
CA ASP A 284 -22.61 10.30 -4.51
C ASP A 284 -21.11 9.96 -4.45
N LEU A 285 -20.48 9.74 -5.60
CA LEU A 285 -19.01 9.64 -5.65
C LEU A 285 -18.35 11.02 -5.72
N LEU A 286 -18.99 11.93 -6.45
CA LEU A 286 -18.66 13.36 -6.56
C LEU A 286 -19.97 14.16 -6.57
N PRO A 287 -19.93 15.47 -6.29
CA PRO A 287 -21.13 16.30 -6.32
C PRO A 287 -21.90 16.17 -7.64
N GLY A 288 -23.10 15.57 -7.59
CA GLY A 288 -23.95 15.36 -8.77
C GLY A 288 -23.55 14.20 -9.67
N LEU A 289 -22.72 13.27 -9.18
CA LEU A 289 -22.39 12.02 -9.85
C LEU A 289 -22.60 10.84 -8.90
N THR A 290 -23.71 10.14 -9.09
CA THR A 290 -24.04 8.94 -8.31
C THR A 290 -23.15 7.75 -8.70
N VAL A 291 -23.08 6.73 -7.84
CA VAL A 291 -22.37 5.48 -8.16
C VAL A 291 -22.92 4.84 -9.43
N GLN A 292 -24.24 4.89 -9.63
CA GLN A 292 -24.91 4.29 -10.80
C GLN A 292 -24.55 5.01 -12.09
N GLU A 293 -24.52 6.34 -12.08
CA GLU A 293 -24.17 7.16 -13.25
C GLU A 293 -22.68 7.07 -13.60
N ALA A 294 -21.83 6.89 -12.59
CA ALA A 294 -20.40 6.72 -12.81
C ALA A 294 -20.03 5.33 -13.35
N ALA A 295 -20.87 4.32 -13.09
CA ALA A 295 -20.55 2.94 -13.38
C ALA A 295 -20.45 2.67 -14.90
N ALA A 296 -19.44 1.86 -15.28
CA ALA A 296 -19.33 1.31 -16.62
C ALA A 296 -20.45 0.28 -16.91
N ASP A 297 -20.57 -0.12 -18.17
CA ASP A 297 -21.54 -1.13 -18.60
C ASP A 297 -21.40 -2.46 -17.82
N ASN A 298 -22.52 -3.15 -17.64
CA ASN A 298 -22.59 -4.39 -16.86
C ASN A 298 -21.56 -5.45 -17.31
N ALA A 299 -21.29 -5.56 -18.61
CA ALA A 299 -20.30 -6.49 -19.15
C ALA A 299 -18.89 -6.19 -18.59
N THR A 300 -18.51 -4.92 -18.54
CA THR A 300 -17.25 -4.45 -17.97
C THR A 300 -17.18 -4.72 -16.47
N LEU A 301 -18.27 -4.43 -15.73
CA LEU A 301 -18.33 -4.70 -14.29
C LEU A 301 -18.15 -6.19 -13.98
N ILE A 302 -18.86 -7.06 -14.70
CA ILE A 302 -18.75 -8.51 -14.54
C ILE A 302 -17.33 -8.99 -14.87
N ALA A 303 -16.77 -8.52 -15.99
CA ALA A 303 -15.41 -8.89 -16.41
C ALA A 303 -14.36 -8.53 -15.34
N VAL A 304 -14.46 -7.33 -14.75
CA VAL A 304 -13.57 -6.90 -13.67
C VAL A 304 -13.74 -7.76 -12.41
N ILE A 305 -14.98 -8.01 -11.98
CA ILE A 305 -15.27 -8.83 -10.79
C ILE A 305 -14.70 -10.26 -10.96
N VAL A 306 -14.94 -10.88 -12.12
CA VAL A 306 -14.44 -12.23 -12.42
C VAL A 306 -12.91 -12.23 -12.49
N SER A 307 -12.30 -11.23 -13.15
CA SER A 307 -10.84 -11.13 -13.27
C SER A 307 -10.17 -11.00 -11.90
N ILE A 308 -10.74 -10.21 -10.99
CA ILE A 308 -10.25 -10.06 -9.62
C ILE A 308 -10.44 -11.35 -8.82
N ALA A 309 -11.59 -12.02 -8.97
CA ALA A 309 -11.83 -13.29 -8.29
C ALA A 309 -10.80 -14.36 -8.72
N VAL A 310 -10.51 -14.46 -10.02
CA VAL A 310 -9.48 -15.36 -10.55
C VAL A 310 -8.08 -14.94 -10.05
N GLY A 311 -7.74 -13.66 -10.12
CA GLY A 311 -6.48 -13.15 -9.60
C GLY A 311 -6.28 -13.40 -8.10
N ALA A 312 -7.34 -13.26 -7.30
CA ALA A 312 -7.33 -13.52 -5.86
C ALA A 312 -7.03 -14.99 -5.54
N VAL A 313 -7.53 -15.94 -6.33
CA VAL A 313 -7.23 -17.37 -6.19
C VAL A 313 -5.74 -17.67 -6.39
N ILE A 314 -5.01 -16.85 -7.14
CA ILE A 314 -3.57 -16.99 -7.32
C ILE A 314 -2.80 -16.20 -6.25
N LEU A 315 -3.22 -14.96 -5.99
CA LEU A 315 -2.52 -14.01 -5.12
C LEU A 315 -2.56 -14.43 -3.63
N PHE A 316 -3.72 -14.80 -3.10
CA PHE A 316 -3.81 -15.11 -1.67
C PHE A 316 -3.01 -16.36 -1.27
N PRO A 317 -3.05 -17.48 -2.03
CA PRO A 317 -2.19 -18.62 -1.72
C PRO A 317 -0.70 -18.31 -1.80
N SER A 318 -0.26 -17.50 -2.78
CA SER A 318 1.15 -17.13 -2.92
C SER A 318 1.63 -16.25 -1.76
N LEU A 319 0.84 -15.26 -1.35
CA LEU A 319 1.12 -14.43 -0.17
C LEU A 319 1.10 -15.25 1.12
N ALA A 320 0.12 -16.15 1.30
CA ALA A 320 0.06 -17.02 2.46
C ALA A 320 1.29 -17.93 2.56
N PHE A 321 1.75 -18.46 1.42
CA PHE A 321 2.99 -19.24 1.35
C PHE A 321 4.22 -18.38 1.71
N LEU A 322 4.35 -17.18 1.14
CA LEU A 322 5.44 -16.24 1.45
C LEU A 322 5.47 -15.88 2.93
N PHE A 323 4.35 -15.43 3.50
CA PHE A 323 4.26 -15.08 4.91
C PHE A 323 4.53 -16.27 5.81
N ARG A 324 4.10 -17.49 5.43
CA ARG A 324 4.46 -18.70 6.18
C ARG A 324 5.97 -18.93 6.19
N LEU A 325 6.66 -18.76 5.08
CA LEU A 325 8.13 -18.91 5.01
C LEU A 325 8.85 -17.87 5.87
N VAL A 326 8.45 -16.60 5.78
CA VAL A 326 9.02 -15.50 6.58
C VAL A 326 8.72 -15.68 8.08
N LEU A 327 7.48 -16.02 8.44
CA LEU A 327 7.08 -16.18 9.84
C LEU A 327 7.68 -17.43 10.50
N THR A 328 7.98 -18.47 9.72
CA THR A 328 8.69 -19.66 10.21
C THR A 328 10.21 -19.47 10.30
N GLY A 329 10.73 -18.30 9.91
CA GLY A 329 12.16 -17.98 9.94
C GLY A 329 12.98 -18.84 8.97
N ARG A 330 12.34 -19.37 7.91
CA ARG A 330 13.03 -20.14 6.85
C ARG A 330 13.78 -19.24 5.88
N LEU A 331 13.49 -17.94 5.89
CA LEU A 331 14.14 -16.91 5.10
C LEU A 331 14.98 -15.97 5.97
N ASP A 332 15.22 -16.32 7.25
CA ASP A 332 16.10 -15.51 8.11
C ASP A 332 17.56 -15.73 7.68
N PRO A 333 18.32 -14.65 7.36
CA PRO A 333 19.71 -14.75 6.90
C PRO A 333 20.62 -15.54 7.86
N GLY A 334 20.33 -15.52 9.18
CA GLY A 334 21.10 -16.25 10.19
C GLY A 334 20.85 -17.76 10.26
N ARG A 335 19.83 -18.29 9.55
CA ARG A 335 19.55 -19.73 9.42
C ARG A 335 19.92 -20.30 8.06
N LEU A 336 20.12 -19.44 7.08
CA LEU A 336 20.85 -19.79 5.86
C LEU A 336 22.32 -19.96 6.29
N THR A 337 22.65 -21.09 6.92
CA THR A 337 24.01 -21.62 6.76
C THR A 337 24.25 -21.58 5.26
N PRO A 338 25.34 -20.97 4.74
CA PRO A 338 25.69 -21.13 3.35
C PRO A 338 25.72 -22.63 3.15
N ALA A 339 24.70 -23.17 2.52
CA ALA A 339 24.69 -24.57 2.22
C ALA A 339 25.89 -24.66 1.28
N SER A 340 26.96 -25.31 1.74
CA SER A 340 27.96 -25.87 0.86
C SER A 340 27.23 -26.96 0.08
N HIS A 341 26.31 -26.54 -0.79
CA HIS A 341 25.85 -27.37 -1.86
C HIS A 341 27.12 -27.66 -2.64
N PRO A 342 27.60 -28.92 -2.68
CA PRO A 342 28.56 -29.26 -3.71
C PRO A 342 27.90 -28.79 -5.00
N VAL A 343 28.59 -27.92 -5.74
CA VAL A 343 28.17 -27.52 -7.08
C VAL A 343 28.09 -28.83 -7.86
N GLY A 344 26.90 -29.41 -7.87
CA GLY A 344 26.59 -30.56 -8.70
C GLY A 344 26.86 -30.12 -10.14
N PRO A 345 27.34 -31.03 -11.00
CA PRO A 345 27.71 -30.68 -12.36
C PRO A 345 26.57 -29.89 -12.98
N ASP A 346 26.88 -28.69 -13.50
CA ASP A 346 25.95 -27.77 -14.16
C ASP A 346 24.86 -28.59 -14.87
N ALA A 347 23.66 -28.64 -14.28
CA ALA A 347 22.54 -29.27 -14.93
C ALA A 347 22.33 -28.47 -16.21
N ARG A 348 22.81 -29.00 -17.34
CA ARG A 348 22.84 -28.30 -18.63
C ARG A 348 21.45 -27.77 -18.91
N ARG A 349 21.30 -26.46 -18.72
CA ARG A 349 20.00 -25.82 -18.80
C ARG A 349 19.59 -25.74 -20.26
N PRO A 350 18.31 -25.94 -20.57
CA PRO A 350 17.83 -25.76 -21.93
C PRO A 350 17.93 -24.27 -22.30
N ALA A 351 18.98 -23.88 -23.04
CA ALA A 351 19.08 -22.55 -23.65
C ALA A 351 17.89 -22.22 -24.58
N TRP A 352 17.08 -23.22 -24.92
CA TRP A 352 15.82 -23.06 -25.64
C TRP A 352 14.69 -22.54 -24.73
N ALA A 353 14.71 -22.75 -23.42
CA ALA A 353 13.63 -22.33 -22.51
C ALA A 353 13.51 -20.81 -22.43
N GLY A 354 14.63 -20.09 -22.30
CA GLY A 354 14.61 -18.62 -22.32
C GLY A 354 14.10 -18.06 -23.66
N ARG A 355 14.53 -18.68 -24.78
CA ARG A 355 14.05 -18.30 -26.13
C ARG A 355 12.57 -18.62 -26.33
N ALA A 356 12.09 -19.75 -25.80
CA ALA A 356 10.69 -20.13 -25.83
C ALA A 356 9.83 -19.19 -24.97
N ALA A 357 10.31 -18.77 -23.80
CA ALA A 357 9.62 -17.79 -22.97
C ALA A 357 9.41 -16.46 -23.70
N VAL A 358 10.47 -15.94 -24.33
CA VAL A 358 10.41 -14.71 -25.14
C VAL A 358 9.49 -14.89 -26.34
N ALA A 359 9.58 -16.02 -27.06
CA ALA A 359 8.74 -16.28 -28.22
C ALA A 359 7.25 -16.36 -27.85
N CYS A 360 6.90 -17.09 -26.78
CA CYS A 360 5.54 -17.15 -26.26
C CYS A 360 5.05 -15.77 -25.78
N PHE A 361 5.93 -14.93 -25.22
CA PHE A 361 5.57 -13.60 -24.75
C PHE A 361 5.26 -12.65 -25.91
N VAL A 362 6.11 -12.67 -26.94
CA VAL A 362 5.92 -11.90 -28.16
C VAL A 362 4.66 -12.35 -28.89
N LEU A 363 4.43 -13.67 -29.00
CA LEU A 363 3.22 -14.23 -29.61
C LEU A 363 1.96 -13.83 -28.82
N GLY A 364 1.98 -13.99 -27.49
CA GLY A 364 0.87 -13.60 -26.63
C GLY A 364 0.56 -12.11 -26.76
N THR A 365 1.58 -11.26 -26.76
CA THR A 365 1.43 -9.81 -26.96
C THR A 365 0.87 -9.49 -28.34
N ALA A 366 1.39 -10.12 -29.40
CA ALA A 366 0.93 -9.88 -30.76
C ALA A 366 -0.53 -10.30 -30.97
N LEU A 367 -0.92 -11.47 -30.45
CA LEU A 367 -2.29 -11.95 -30.51
C LEU A 367 -3.24 -11.12 -29.64
N PHE A 368 -2.78 -10.61 -28.50
CA PHE A 368 -3.60 -9.77 -27.64
C PHE A 368 -3.82 -8.36 -28.20
N VAL A 369 -2.81 -7.80 -28.88
CA VAL A 369 -2.83 -6.41 -29.35
C VAL A 369 -3.39 -6.27 -30.76
N PHE A 370 -3.08 -7.21 -31.66
CA PHE A 370 -3.34 -7.04 -33.10
C PHE A 370 -4.39 -8.01 -33.66
N ALA A 371 -4.85 -9.00 -32.91
CA ALA A 371 -5.81 -9.98 -33.41
C ALA A 371 -7.19 -9.76 -32.79
N ASP A 372 -8.20 -9.58 -33.64
CA ASP A 372 -9.59 -9.50 -33.21
C ASP A 372 -10.21 -10.90 -33.11
N GLY A 373 -10.78 -11.22 -31.95
CA GLY A 373 -11.62 -12.41 -31.75
C GLY A 373 -11.30 -13.21 -30.48
N ASP A 374 -12.34 -13.76 -29.86
CA ASP A 374 -12.27 -14.45 -28.56
C ASP A 374 -11.29 -15.63 -28.55
N ALA A 375 -11.17 -16.34 -29.68
CA ALA A 375 -10.21 -17.42 -29.85
C ALA A 375 -8.76 -16.92 -29.83
N ALA A 376 -8.48 -15.77 -30.47
CA ALA A 376 -7.14 -15.19 -30.48
C ALA A 376 -6.73 -14.69 -29.09
N HIS A 377 -7.65 -14.05 -28.37
CA HIS A 377 -7.42 -13.65 -26.98
C HIS A 377 -7.24 -14.84 -26.04
N THR A 378 -7.98 -15.93 -26.24
CA THR A 378 -7.79 -17.17 -25.45
C THR A 378 -6.40 -17.77 -25.68
N VAL A 379 -5.94 -17.82 -26.94
CA VAL A 379 -4.58 -18.30 -27.26
C VAL A 379 -3.51 -17.36 -26.71
N ALA A 380 -3.75 -16.04 -26.71
CA ALA A 380 -2.85 -15.07 -26.09
C ALA A 380 -2.67 -15.31 -24.59
N VAL A 381 -3.76 -15.56 -23.85
CA VAL A 381 -3.73 -15.88 -22.42
C VAL A 381 -2.93 -17.16 -22.15
N ILE A 382 -3.15 -18.21 -22.97
CA ILE A 382 -2.38 -19.45 -22.88
C ILE A 382 -0.89 -19.19 -23.13
N ALA A 383 -0.56 -18.39 -24.15
CA ALA A 383 0.82 -18.04 -24.47
C ALA A 383 1.51 -17.30 -23.30
N PHE A 384 0.82 -16.38 -22.62
CA PHE A 384 1.35 -15.71 -21.42
C PHE A 384 1.57 -16.67 -20.25
N ALA A 385 0.65 -17.62 -20.02
CA ALA A 385 0.82 -18.64 -18.99
C ALA A 385 2.05 -19.53 -19.27
N VAL A 386 2.25 -19.91 -20.55
CA VAL A 386 3.40 -20.72 -21.00
C VAL A 386 4.71 -19.94 -20.88
N THR A 387 4.72 -18.64 -21.14
CA THR A 387 5.88 -17.77 -20.88
C THR A 387 6.36 -17.87 -19.43
N ALA A 388 5.44 -17.84 -18.45
CA ALA A 388 5.80 -17.93 -17.05
C ALA A 388 6.49 -19.26 -16.71
N VAL A 389 5.99 -20.37 -17.27
CA VAL A 389 6.58 -21.71 -17.10
C VAL A 389 7.99 -21.79 -17.69
N PHE A 390 8.17 -21.29 -18.92
CA PHE A 390 9.49 -21.31 -19.57
C PHE A 390 10.48 -20.32 -18.95
N ALA A 391 10.02 -19.17 -18.48
CA ALA A 391 10.84 -18.21 -17.75
C ALA A 391 11.32 -18.82 -16.42
N TYR A 392 10.45 -19.50 -15.69
CA TYR A 392 10.82 -20.23 -14.47
C TYR A 392 11.86 -21.32 -14.75
N ALA A 393 11.65 -22.12 -15.80
CA ALA A 393 12.59 -23.15 -16.23
C ALA A 393 13.94 -22.59 -16.71
N ALA A 394 13.98 -21.35 -17.20
CA ALA A 394 15.20 -20.68 -17.64
C ALA A 394 16.03 -20.11 -16.48
N ILE A 395 15.38 -19.60 -15.42
CA ILE A 395 16.05 -18.91 -14.28
C ILE A 395 16.62 -19.94 -13.28
N GLY A 396 15.83 -20.96 -12.91
CA GLY A 396 16.21 -21.99 -11.94
C GLY A 396 16.31 -21.49 -10.48
N PRO A 397 15.97 -22.31 -9.47
CA PRO A 397 15.93 -21.89 -8.06
C PRO A 397 17.32 -21.56 -7.46
N ASP A 398 18.39 -22.12 -8.00
CA ASP A 398 19.73 -22.06 -7.37
C ASP A 398 20.44 -20.70 -7.53
N GLN A 399 20.06 -19.88 -8.53
CA GLN A 399 20.65 -18.55 -8.72
C GLN A 399 20.08 -17.48 -7.76
N LEU A 400 18.89 -17.70 -7.21
CA LEU A 400 18.35 -16.82 -6.16
C LEU A 400 19.12 -17.02 -4.85
N ALA A 401 19.53 -18.26 -4.56
CA ALA A 401 20.36 -18.57 -3.38
C ALA A 401 21.85 -18.19 -3.57
N ALA A 402 22.40 -18.35 -4.78
CA ALA A 402 23.81 -18.04 -5.04
C ALA A 402 24.13 -16.53 -4.98
N ARG A 403 23.20 -15.67 -5.44
CA ARG A 403 23.37 -14.20 -5.35
C ARG A 403 23.33 -13.64 -3.94
N GLU A 404 22.74 -14.36 -2.99
CA GLU A 404 22.75 -13.98 -1.56
C GLU A 404 24.01 -14.48 -0.83
N SER A 405 24.83 -15.31 -1.48
CA SER A 405 25.99 -16.00 -0.87
C SER A 405 27.35 -15.54 -1.37
N GLU A 406 27.41 -14.63 -2.36
CA GLU A 406 28.66 -13.93 -2.66
C GLU A 406 28.94 -12.93 -1.53
N PRO A 407 30.03 -13.09 -0.78
CA PRO A 407 30.44 -12.07 0.18
C PRO A 407 30.97 -10.88 -0.62
N GLU A 408 30.26 -9.75 -0.54
CA GLU A 408 30.90 -8.42 -0.63
C GLU A 408 31.43 -8.02 0.76
#